data_AF-A0A2D6RJC3-F1
#
_entry.id   AF-A0A2D6RJC3-F1
#
_cell.length_a   1.000
_cell.length_b   1.000
_cell.length_c   1.000
_cell.angle_alpha   90.00
_cell.angle_beta   90.00
_cell.angle_gamma   90.00
#
_symmetry.space_group_name_H-M   'P 1'
#
loop_
_entity.id
_entity.type
_entity.pdbx_description
1 polymer ?
#
loop_
_entity_poly.entity_id
_entity_poly.type
_entity_poly.pdbx_seq_one_letter_code
_entity_poly.pdbx_strand_id
1 'polypeptide(L)'
;MMLTMRTIFTWIICLFALSPAIAYATQCSAIFPGSNSLASPSGAVLGSDVNCDGGSCQPIPSFEQVIPLPTITPTTLFNNNNLSDGVYEHTGWGMGNGQNVNFNGSGTAVIYFNGSVDISKNTKINDNGSPSNVLIVVYGSLTIRQGVDINAHVYVAGATTIEKNAEFNGALSSVGPINVVEKVDFTFDSADVDGLNGHGFCDSGPELLLHLPLDEGTGQTTADLSSYNRSVILGNSNSIDSRDPTWLCEASGHFMNFNRSSNQHLEVDAFTPPSQGTVAFWMRASSLTNARQRIFGFGDGWEARWERGDRRI
;
A
#
# COMPACT_ATOMS: atom_id res chain seq x y z
N MET A 1 -66.84 10.12 39.26
CA MET A 1 -65.58 9.43 39.63
C MET A 1 -65.24 8.46 38.51
N MET A 2 -64.44 8.87 37.53
CA MET A 2 -63.67 7.99 36.63
C MET A 2 -62.84 8.88 35.71
N LEU A 3 -61.54 8.96 35.98
CA LEU A 3 -60.55 9.52 35.06
C LEU A 3 -59.73 8.34 34.54
N THR A 4 -59.82 8.06 33.25
CA THR A 4 -59.05 7.02 32.57
C THR A 4 -57.73 7.61 32.08
N MET A 5 -56.63 7.16 32.69
CA MET A 5 -55.27 7.52 32.35
C MET A 5 -54.76 6.56 31.26
N ARG A 6 -54.60 7.06 30.03
CA ARG A 6 -53.98 6.34 28.91
C ARG A 6 -52.48 6.63 28.91
N THR A 7 -51.69 5.60 29.21
CA THR A 7 -50.22 5.59 29.13
C THR A 7 -49.80 5.53 27.66
N ILE A 8 -49.09 6.56 27.18
CA ILE A 8 -48.40 6.55 25.88
C ILE A 8 -46.95 6.19 26.16
N PHE A 9 -46.54 4.98 25.76
CA PHE A 9 -45.16 4.51 25.84
C PHE A 9 -44.46 4.86 24.51
N THR A 10 -43.75 5.97 24.48
CA THR A 10 -42.95 6.38 23.32
C THR A 10 -41.62 5.63 23.35
N TRP A 11 -41.44 4.67 22.45
CA TRP A 11 -40.16 4.01 22.22
C TRP A 11 -39.20 4.98 21.52
N ILE A 12 -38.16 5.42 22.24
CA ILE A 12 -37.02 6.12 21.66
C ILE A 12 -36.11 5.05 21.08
N ILE A 13 -36.25 4.79 19.77
CA ILE A 13 -35.26 4.04 19.01
C ILE A 13 -34.06 4.97 18.82
N CYS A 14 -33.03 4.80 19.65
CA CYS A 14 -31.70 5.35 19.38
C CYS A 14 -31.13 4.65 18.15
N LEU A 15 -31.38 5.24 16.98
CA LEU A 15 -30.73 4.90 15.73
C LEU A 15 -29.26 5.33 15.85
N PHE A 16 -28.39 4.42 16.33
CA PHE A 16 -26.95 4.59 16.19
C PHE A 16 -26.64 4.50 14.70
N ALA A 17 -26.43 5.66 14.08
CA ALA A 17 -25.86 5.74 12.74
C ALA A 17 -24.44 5.16 12.81
N LEU A 18 -24.29 3.91 12.35
CA LEU A 18 -23.01 3.34 12.00
C LEU A 18 -22.46 4.18 10.84
N SER A 19 -21.58 5.13 11.14
CA SER A 19 -20.78 5.81 10.13
C SER A 19 -20.01 4.73 9.37
N PRO A 20 -20.09 4.66 8.03
CA PRO A 20 -19.24 3.75 7.28
C PRO A 20 -17.78 4.11 7.59
N ALA A 21 -17.00 3.12 8.02
CA ALA A 21 -15.55 3.28 8.10
C ALA A 21 -15.07 3.60 6.68
N ILE A 22 -14.41 4.75 6.51
CA ILE A 22 -13.75 5.09 5.25
C ILE A 22 -12.48 4.23 5.21
N ALA A 23 -12.43 3.28 4.28
CA ALA A 23 -11.22 2.54 3.98
C ALA A 23 -10.32 3.39 3.07
N TYR A 24 -9.03 3.45 3.41
CA TYR A 24 -8.01 4.13 2.62
C TYR A 24 -7.11 3.08 2.00
N ALA A 25 -6.76 3.26 0.73
CA ALA A 25 -5.89 2.32 0.05
C ALA A 25 -4.51 2.28 0.68
N THR A 26 -4.08 1.09 1.10
CA THR A 26 -2.73 0.82 1.62
C THR A 26 -1.83 0.09 0.61
N GLN A 27 -2.42 -0.40 -0.48
CA GLN A 27 -1.77 -1.15 -1.56
C GLN A 27 -2.31 -0.72 -2.94
N CYS A 28 -1.50 -0.81 -3.99
CA CYS A 28 -1.90 -0.37 -5.33
C CYS A 28 -3.06 -1.19 -5.93
N SER A 29 -3.22 -2.45 -5.53
CA SER A 29 -4.38 -3.27 -5.89
C SER A 29 -5.70 -2.79 -5.28
N ALA A 30 -5.66 -1.96 -4.23
CA ALA A 30 -6.85 -1.36 -3.63
C ALA A 30 -7.34 -0.13 -4.41
N ILE A 31 -6.43 0.58 -5.10
CA ILE A 31 -6.80 1.66 -6.01
C ILE A 31 -7.12 1.15 -7.42
N PHE A 32 -6.45 0.09 -7.90
CA PHE A 32 -6.65 -0.51 -9.22
C PHE A 32 -7.30 -1.89 -9.10
N PRO A 33 -8.63 -1.99 -8.94
CA PRO A 33 -9.31 -3.25 -8.73
C PRO A 33 -9.19 -4.15 -9.97
N GLY A 34 -8.60 -5.33 -9.78
CA GLY A 34 -8.05 -6.20 -10.83
C GLY A 34 -9.03 -6.88 -11.81
N SER A 35 -10.23 -6.35 -12.04
CA SER A 35 -11.17 -6.94 -13.01
C SER A 35 -11.25 -6.21 -14.33
N ASN A 36 -10.96 -4.91 -14.38
CA ASN A 36 -11.09 -4.07 -15.57
C ASN A 36 -10.06 -2.93 -15.55
N SER A 37 -9.73 -2.38 -16.73
CA SER A 37 -8.88 -1.19 -16.84
C SER A 37 -9.48 0.06 -16.18
N LEU A 38 -10.80 0.14 -16.00
CA LEU A 38 -11.48 1.31 -15.47
C LEU A 38 -12.05 1.08 -14.07
N ALA A 39 -11.89 2.04 -13.16
CA ALA A 39 -12.57 2.07 -11.87
C ALA A 39 -13.03 3.50 -11.49
N SER A 40 -14.24 3.62 -10.96
CA SER A 40 -14.76 4.89 -10.42
C SER A 40 -15.93 4.66 -9.47
N PRO A 41 -15.89 5.19 -8.22
CA PRO A 41 -17.06 5.22 -7.34
C PRO A 41 -18.21 6.07 -7.90
N SER A 42 -17.91 6.99 -8.83
CA SER A 42 -18.89 7.87 -9.48
C SER A 42 -19.44 7.28 -10.80
N GLY A 43 -18.94 6.11 -11.21
CA GLY A 43 -19.31 5.44 -12.46
C GLY A 43 -18.66 6.03 -13.72
N ALA A 44 -19.02 5.48 -14.88
CA ALA A 44 -18.53 5.93 -16.18
C ALA A 44 -19.65 6.03 -17.22
N VAL A 45 -19.52 7.00 -18.12
CA VAL A 45 -20.28 7.12 -19.36
C VAL A 45 -19.34 6.74 -20.51
N LEU A 46 -19.69 5.69 -21.23
CA LEU A 46 -18.86 5.12 -22.30
C LEU A 46 -19.58 5.22 -23.63
N GLY A 47 -18.86 5.64 -24.67
CA GLY A 47 -19.31 5.56 -26.06
C GLY A 47 -19.58 4.14 -26.55
N SER A 48 -20.24 4.02 -27.70
CA SER A 48 -20.62 2.73 -28.30
C SER A 48 -19.43 1.86 -28.70
N ASP A 49 -18.30 2.48 -29.01
CA ASP A 49 -17.10 1.84 -29.57
C ASP A 49 -15.96 1.83 -28.53
N VAL A 50 -16.30 1.73 -27.24
CA VAL A 50 -15.33 1.59 -26.16
C VAL A 50 -15.21 0.11 -25.81
N ASN A 51 -13.97 -0.38 -25.76
CA ASN A 51 -13.66 -1.79 -25.63
C ASN A 51 -12.67 -1.99 -24.48
N CYS A 52 -12.90 -3.00 -23.64
CA CYS A 52 -11.99 -3.41 -22.57
C CYS A 52 -11.59 -4.86 -22.77
N ASP A 53 -10.32 -5.12 -23.07
CA ASP A 53 -9.75 -6.45 -23.30
C ASP A 53 -10.52 -7.27 -24.36
N GLY A 54 -11.05 -6.58 -25.39
CA GLY A 54 -11.88 -7.21 -26.42
C GLY A 54 -13.36 -7.42 -26.04
N GLY A 55 -13.79 -6.92 -24.87
CA GLY A 55 -15.16 -7.03 -24.37
C GLY A 55 -15.73 -5.76 -23.74
N SER A 56 -16.67 -5.96 -22.82
CA SER A 56 -17.40 -4.88 -22.14
C SER A 56 -16.61 -4.33 -20.96
N CYS A 57 -16.50 -3.00 -20.88
CA CYS A 57 -15.96 -2.30 -19.72
C CYS A 57 -16.92 -2.22 -18.52
N GLN A 58 -18.16 -2.72 -18.66
CA GLN A 58 -19.16 -2.73 -17.61
C GLN A 58 -19.20 -4.10 -16.91
N PRO A 59 -19.41 -4.15 -15.58
CA PRO A 59 -19.64 -3.01 -14.68
C PRO A 59 -18.35 -2.25 -14.34
N ILE A 60 -18.49 -0.95 -14.03
CA ILE A 60 -17.38 -0.12 -13.51
C ILE A 60 -17.25 -0.36 -12.00
N PRO A 61 -16.15 -0.98 -11.52
CA PRO A 61 -15.91 -1.18 -10.10
C PRO A 61 -15.64 0.14 -9.37
N SER A 62 -15.93 0.15 -8.07
CA SER A 62 -15.43 1.15 -7.13
C SER A 62 -14.06 0.72 -6.58
N PHE A 63 -13.35 1.61 -5.88
CA PHE A 63 -12.01 1.37 -5.33
C PHE A 63 -11.80 2.17 -4.03
N GLU A 64 -10.76 1.82 -3.27
CA GLU A 64 -10.39 2.55 -2.04
C GLU A 64 -9.54 3.78 -2.36
N GLN A 65 -9.87 4.94 -1.80
CA GLN A 65 -9.15 6.18 -2.15
C GLN A 65 -7.86 6.35 -1.32
N VAL A 66 -6.86 7.03 -1.88
CA VAL A 66 -5.68 7.48 -1.13
C VAL A 66 -6.02 8.82 -0.47
N ILE A 67 -6.24 8.82 0.83
CA ILE A 67 -6.55 10.03 1.61
C ILE A 67 -5.79 9.98 2.95
N PRO A 68 -5.07 11.05 3.34
CA PRO A 68 -4.80 12.22 2.53
C PRO A 68 -3.90 11.86 1.32
N LEU A 69 -4.07 12.58 0.21
CA LEU A 69 -3.08 12.51 -0.87
C LEU A 69 -1.72 12.97 -0.33
N PRO A 70 -0.60 12.41 -0.83
CA PRO A 70 0.73 12.84 -0.42
C PRO A 70 0.92 14.36 -0.52
N THR A 71 1.76 14.93 0.34
CA THR A 71 2.11 16.34 0.22
C THR A 71 3.27 16.48 -0.77
N ILE A 72 3.05 17.21 -1.87
CA ILE A 72 4.03 17.51 -2.90
C ILE A 72 4.25 19.03 -3.02
N THR A 73 5.39 19.45 -3.56
CA THR A 73 5.76 20.88 -3.67
C THR A 73 6.23 21.26 -5.08
N PRO A 74 5.43 20.99 -6.13
CA PRO A 74 5.85 21.25 -7.50
C PRO A 74 5.91 22.75 -7.80
N THR A 75 6.84 23.12 -8.68
CA THR A 75 7.02 24.52 -9.13
C THR A 75 6.97 24.68 -10.64
N THR A 76 6.91 23.58 -11.39
CA THR A 76 7.05 23.59 -12.85
C THR A 76 6.02 22.68 -13.52
N LEU A 77 5.75 22.96 -14.80
CA LEU A 77 4.99 22.06 -15.66
C LEU A 77 5.87 20.86 -16.06
N PHE A 78 5.23 19.71 -16.31
CA PHE A 78 5.89 18.54 -16.85
C PHE A 78 6.32 18.78 -18.30
N ASN A 79 7.62 18.62 -18.58
CA ASN A 79 8.23 18.82 -19.90
C ASN A 79 9.36 17.81 -20.17
N ASN A 80 9.25 16.59 -19.64
CA ASN A 80 10.28 15.57 -19.72
C ASN A 80 9.87 14.43 -20.66
N ASN A 81 10.73 14.13 -21.65
CA ASN A 81 10.52 13.04 -22.60
C ASN A 81 11.22 11.74 -22.18
N ASN A 82 12.03 11.76 -21.12
CA ASN A 82 12.81 10.61 -20.64
C ASN A 82 12.65 10.44 -19.13
N LEU A 83 11.89 9.41 -18.76
CA LEU A 83 11.69 8.98 -17.38
C LEU A 83 12.67 7.86 -17.04
N SER A 84 12.95 7.75 -15.76
CA SER A 84 13.58 6.60 -15.09
C SER A 84 12.81 6.34 -13.79
N ASP A 85 13.16 5.28 -13.06
CA ASP A 85 12.60 5.07 -11.73
C ASP A 85 12.77 6.30 -10.82
N GLY A 86 11.72 6.63 -10.07
CA GLY A 86 11.70 7.77 -9.15
C GLY A 86 10.42 8.61 -9.18
N VAL A 87 10.43 9.70 -8.43
CA VAL A 87 9.29 10.61 -8.23
C VAL A 87 9.47 11.92 -9.00
N TYR A 88 8.43 12.34 -9.72
CA TYR A 88 8.38 13.55 -10.53
C TYR A 88 7.17 14.40 -10.11
N GLU A 89 7.40 15.61 -9.60
CA GLU A 89 6.34 16.49 -9.11
C GLU A 89 6.14 17.70 -10.01
N HIS A 90 4.92 17.89 -10.53
CA HIS A 90 4.59 18.97 -11.45
C HIS A 90 3.27 19.66 -11.12
N THR A 91 3.11 20.89 -11.61
CA THR A 91 1.86 21.65 -11.44
C THR A 91 0.81 21.31 -12.49
N GLY A 92 1.23 20.73 -13.60
CA GLY A 92 0.38 20.40 -14.73
C GLY A 92 1.18 19.92 -15.94
N TRP A 93 0.49 19.65 -17.05
CA TRP A 93 1.10 19.23 -18.30
C TRP A 93 1.66 20.42 -19.08
N GLY A 94 2.94 20.37 -19.46
CA GLY A 94 3.63 21.45 -20.19
C GLY A 94 4.00 21.11 -21.63
N MET A 95 3.64 19.91 -22.10
CA MET A 95 4.05 19.38 -23.40
C MET A 95 2.98 19.58 -24.47
N GLY A 96 3.41 19.86 -25.70
CA GLY A 96 2.53 20.04 -26.86
C GLY A 96 2.05 18.72 -27.47
N ASN A 97 1.44 18.79 -28.65
CA ASN A 97 0.97 17.62 -29.39
C ASN A 97 2.14 16.74 -29.89
N GLY A 98 1.88 15.45 -30.09
CA GLY A 98 2.76 14.53 -30.80
C GLY A 98 4.03 14.15 -30.03
N GLN A 99 4.05 14.34 -28.70
CA GLN A 99 5.24 14.10 -27.91
C GLN A 99 5.37 12.62 -27.54
N ASN A 100 6.61 12.18 -27.32
CA ASN A 100 6.89 10.82 -26.87
C ASN A 100 7.64 10.89 -25.53
N VAL A 101 7.01 10.36 -24.48
CA VAL A 101 7.56 10.24 -23.14
C VAL A 101 7.97 8.79 -22.94
N ASN A 102 9.27 8.52 -22.85
CA ASN A 102 9.80 7.16 -22.74
C ASN A 102 10.27 6.89 -21.32
N PHE A 103 9.91 5.72 -20.77
CA PHE A 103 10.58 5.20 -19.59
C PHE A 103 11.84 4.44 -20.00
N ASN A 104 12.92 4.62 -19.24
CA ASN A 104 14.19 3.95 -19.46
C ASN A 104 14.67 3.30 -18.15
N GLY A 105 15.08 2.04 -18.24
CA GLY A 105 15.62 1.29 -17.10
C GLY A 105 14.62 0.31 -16.50
N SER A 106 14.68 0.13 -15.18
CA SER A 106 13.84 -0.77 -14.38
C SER A 106 13.21 0.00 -13.22
N GLY A 107 12.04 -0.43 -12.75
CA GLY A 107 11.30 0.23 -11.66
C GLY A 107 10.09 0.99 -12.17
N THR A 108 9.66 2.01 -11.42
CA THR A 108 8.45 2.79 -11.68
C THR A 108 8.74 4.29 -11.55
N ALA A 109 8.36 5.07 -12.56
CA ALA A 109 8.28 6.51 -12.46
C ALA A 109 6.90 6.92 -11.93
N VAL A 110 6.85 7.65 -10.81
CA VAL A 110 5.60 8.21 -10.27
C VAL A 110 5.55 9.70 -10.59
N ILE A 111 4.61 10.09 -11.45
CA ILE A 111 4.43 11.46 -11.90
C ILE A 111 3.22 12.06 -11.18
N TYR A 112 3.47 12.95 -10.24
CA TYR A 112 2.43 13.69 -9.56
C TYR A 112 2.13 15.01 -10.25
N PHE A 113 0.83 15.32 -10.32
CA PHE A 113 0.30 16.60 -10.76
C PHE A 113 -0.59 17.20 -9.68
N ASN A 114 -0.21 18.34 -9.10
CA ASN A 114 -1.02 19.00 -8.06
C ASN A 114 -2.24 19.79 -8.60
N GLY A 115 -2.40 19.83 -9.93
CA GLY A 115 -3.49 20.49 -10.64
C GLY A 115 -4.19 19.56 -11.61
N SER A 116 -5.04 20.14 -12.47
CA SER A 116 -5.65 19.42 -13.59
C SER A 116 -4.63 19.22 -14.72
N VAL A 117 -4.79 18.12 -15.46
CA VAL A 117 -3.87 17.68 -16.51
C VAL A 117 -4.63 17.57 -17.83
N ASP A 118 -4.02 18.08 -18.90
CA ASP A 118 -4.51 17.98 -20.27
C ASP A 118 -3.39 17.40 -21.14
N ILE A 119 -3.43 16.08 -21.35
CA ILE A 119 -2.42 15.37 -22.15
C ILE A 119 -2.73 15.63 -23.62
N SER A 120 -1.84 16.39 -24.26
CA SER A 120 -1.99 16.86 -25.63
C SER A 120 -2.13 15.74 -26.67
N LYS A 121 -2.75 16.05 -27.81
CA LYS A 121 -3.11 15.08 -28.86
C LYS A 121 -1.90 14.30 -29.38
N ASN A 122 -2.12 13.05 -29.76
CA ASN A 122 -1.10 12.18 -30.37
C ASN A 122 0.15 12.00 -29.48
N THR A 123 0.03 12.22 -28.17
CA THR A 123 1.12 11.96 -27.23
C THR A 123 1.23 10.46 -26.98
N LYS A 124 2.45 9.94 -26.96
CA LYS A 124 2.75 8.58 -26.57
C LYS A 124 3.44 8.59 -25.22
N ILE A 125 2.92 7.81 -24.27
CA ILE A 125 3.51 7.65 -22.95
C ILE A 125 3.88 6.18 -22.80
N ASN A 126 5.19 5.94 -22.63
CA ASN A 126 5.77 4.65 -22.34
C ASN A 126 5.48 3.57 -23.41
N ASP A 127 5.44 3.96 -24.68
CA ASP A 127 5.03 3.14 -25.84
C ASP A 127 5.71 1.74 -25.91
N ASN A 128 6.93 1.59 -25.38
CA ASN A 128 7.71 0.34 -25.43
C ASN A 128 7.96 -0.32 -24.06
N GLY A 129 7.42 0.22 -22.97
CA GLY A 129 7.61 -0.31 -21.61
C GLY A 129 6.52 -1.27 -21.17
N SER A 130 6.56 -1.66 -19.89
CA SER A 130 5.41 -2.28 -19.20
C SER A 130 4.57 -1.18 -18.55
N PRO A 131 3.24 -1.33 -18.44
CA PRO A 131 2.39 -0.40 -17.67
C PRO A 131 2.90 -0.14 -16.25
N SER A 132 3.52 -1.12 -15.59
CA SER A 132 4.12 -1.01 -14.25
C SER A 132 5.26 0.02 -14.18
N ASN A 133 5.82 0.44 -15.31
CA ASN A 133 6.91 1.40 -15.33
C ASN A 133 6.48 2.84 -15.08
N VAL A 134 5.20 3.17 -15.23
CA VAL A 134 4.72 4.54 -15.06
C VAL A 134 3.42 4.56 -14.26
N LEU A 135 3.42 5.34 -13.18
CA LEU A 135 2.23 5.73 -12.42
C LEU A 135 2.01 7.24 -12.58
N ILE A 136 0.84 7.64 -13.06
CA ILE A 136 0.43 9.04 -13.13
C ILE A 136 -0.60 9.32 -12.03
N VAL A 137 -0.35 10.34 -11.21
CA VAL A 137 -1.24 10.75 -10.12
C VAL A 137 -1.67 12.19 -10.34
N VAL A 138 -2.98 12.41 -10.51
CA VAL A 138 -3.55 13.73 -10.80
C VAL A 138 -4.47 14.17 -9.66
N TYR A 139 -4.16 15.29 -9.00
CA TYR A 139 -4.97 15.80 -7.88
C TYR A 139 -6.20 16.57 -8.38
N GLY A 140 -6.13 17.14 -9.60
CA GLY A 140 -7.27 17.73 -10.28
C GLY A 140 -8.00 16.74 -11.20
N SER A 141 -8.59 17.28 -12.27
CA SER A 141 -9.22 16.48 -13.33
C SER A 141 -8.21 16.13 -14.42
N LEU A 142 -8.45 15.02 -15.12
CA LEU A 142 -7.64 14.56 -16.24
C LEU A 142 -8.41 14.64 -17.56
N THR A 143 -7.80 15.23 -18.58
CA THR A 143 -8.24 15.13 -19.98
C THR A 143 -7.16 14.43 -20.79
N ILE A 144 -7.53 13.33 -21.45
CA ILE A 144 -6.71 12.62 -22.43
C ILE A 144 -7.26 12.97 -23.80
N ARG A 145 -6.45 13.68 -24.60
CA ARG A 145 -6.88 14.18 -25.91
C ARG A 145 -6.86 13.09 -26.98
N GLN A 146 -7.44 13.40 -28.12
CA GLN A 146 -7.52 12.49 -29.26
C GLN A 146 -6.15 11.90 -29.63
N GLY A 147 -6.13 10.58 -29.88
CA GLY A 147 -4.95 9.90 -30.41
C GLY A 147 -3.83 9.66 -29.40
N VAL A 148 -4.07 9.86 -28.11
CA VAL A 148 -3.04 9.61 -27.09
C VAL A 148 -2.92 8.10 -26.85
N ASP A 149 -1.69 7.61 -26.83
CA ASP A 149 -1.34 6.23 -26.49
C ASP A 149 -0.73 6.23 -25.08
N ILE A 150 -1.39 5.61 -24.11
CA ILE A 150 -0.94 5.51 -22.72
C ILE A 150 -0.59 4.07 -22.40
N ASN A 151 0.62 3.82 -21.92
CA ASN A 151 1.05 2.55 -21.39
C ASN A 151 1.49 2.73 -19.92
N ALA A 152 0.52 2.90 -19.02
CA ALA A 152 0.74 3.33 -17.63
C ALA A 152 -0.47 3.06 -16.74
N HIS A 153 -0.26 3.06 -15.42
CA HIS A 153 -1.34 3.18 -14.45
C HIS A 153 -1.62 4.64 -14.09
N VAL A 154 -2.89 5.00 -13.91
CA VAL A 154 -3.33 6.40 -13.74
C VAL A 154 -4.36 6.51 -12.62
N TYR A 155 -4.05 7.31 -11.60
CA TYR A 155 -4.96 7.71 -10.54
C TYR A 155 -5.37 9.17 -10.71
N VAL A 156 -6.67 9.46 -10.59
CA VAL A 156 -7.23 10.81 -10.71
C VAL A 156 -8.18 11.10 -9.55
N ALA A 157 -7.91 12.15 -8.77
CA ALA A 157 -8.77 12.58 -7.68
C ALA A 157 -9.99 13.40 -8.16
N GLY A 158 -9.91 14.01 -9.35
CA GLY A 158 -11.03 14.68 -10.03
C GLY A 158 -11.78 13.77 -11.00
N ALA A 159 -12.41 14.38 -12.01
CA ALA A 159 -13.08 13.67 -13.09
C ALA A 159 -12.11 13.36 -14.24
N THR A 160 -12.43 12.34 -15.05
CA THR A 160 -11.62 11.97 -16.21
C THR A 160 -12.43 12.06 -17.50
N THR A 161 -11.85 12.69 -18.53
CA THR A 161 -12.38 12.69 -19.90
C THR A 161 -11.36 12.11 -20.87
N ILE A 162 -11.79 11.17 -21.71
CA ILE A 162 -10.96 10.54 -22.74
C ILE A 162 -11.61 10.78 -24.10
N GLU A 163 -10.92 11.54 -24.94
CA GLU A 163 -11.32 11.80 -26.32
C GLU A 163 -11.05 10.58 -27.21
N LYS A 164 -11.56 10.63 -28.44
CA LYS A 164 -11.58 9.49 -29.35
C LYS A 164 -10.21 9.01 -29.83
N ASN A 165 -10.16 7.75 -30.28
CA ASN A 165 -8.98 7.11 -30.86
C ASN A 165 -7.78 7.07 -29.89
N ALA A 166 -8.01 7.06 -28.59
CA ALA A 166 -6.96 6.85 -27.61
C ALA A 166 -6.77 5.34 -27.40
N GLU A 167 -5.54 4.93 -27.14
CA GLU A 167 -5.20 3.57 -26.71
C GLU A 167 -4.68 3.63 -25.28
N PHE A 168 -5.19 2.75 -24.41
CA PHE A 168 -4.84 2.76 -22.99
C PHE A 168 -4.49 1.36 -22.52
N ASN A 169 -3.23 1.12 -22.25
CA ASN A 169 -2.71 -0.09 -21.64
C ASN A 169 -2.33 0.18 -20.18
N GLY A 170 -3.00 -0.48 -19.25
CA GLY A 170 -2.86 -0.30 -17.80
C GLY A 170 -4.20 -0.06 -17.11
N ALA A 171 -4.14 0.47 -15.89
CA ALA A 171 -5.34 0.76 -15.08
C ALA A 171 -5.58 2.27 -14.91
N LEU A 172 -6.82 2.71 -15.00
CA LEU A 172 -7.30 4.06 -14.75
C LEU A 172 -8.35 4.05 -13.65
N SER A 173 -8.04 4.73 -12.54
CA SER A 173 -8.97 4.94 -11.44
C SER A 173 -9.24 6.42 -11.23
N SER A 174 -10.52 6.79 -11.28
CA SER A 174 -10.97 8.17 -11.16
C SER A 174 -11.98 8.29 -10.04
N VAL A 175 -11.73 9.13 -9.05
CA VAL A 175 -12.68 9.39 -7.95
C VAL A 175 -13.94 10.04 -8.51
N GLY A 176 -13.79 10.98 -9.44
CA GLY A 176 -14.88 11.58 -10.18
C GLY A 176 -15.40 10.67 -11.31
N PRO A 177 -16.44 11.12 -12.02
CA PRO A 177 -16.99 10.37 -13.14
C PRO A 177 -15.98 10.26 -14.28
N ILE A 178 -16.02 9.13 -14.98
CA ILE A 178 -15.26 8.89 -16.21
C ILE A 178 -16.17 9.12 -17.42
N ASN A 179 -15.73 9.91 -18.39
CA ASN A 179 -16.41 10.10 -19.66
C ASN A 179 -15.48 9.70 -20.82
N VAL A 180 -15.82 8.63 -21.53
CA VAL A 180 -15.08 8.13 -22.68
C VAL A 180 -15.92 8.32 -23.93
N VAL A 181 -15.42 9.10 -24.90
CA VAL A 181 -16.24 9.56 -26.03
C VAL A 181 -16.58 8.42 -27.01
N GLU A 182 -15.62 7.90 -27.76
CA GLU A 182 -15.80 6.79 -28.72
C GLU A 182 -14.42 6.25 -29.17
N LYS A 183 -14.34 4.99 -29.63
CA LYS A 183 -13.13 4.39 -30.22
C LYS A 183 -11.93 4.48 -29.30
N VAL A 184 -12.09 3.96 -28.09
CA VAL A 184 -11.00 3.85 -27.13
C VAL A 184 -10.88 2.39 -26.75
N ASP A 185 -9.68 1.85 -26.93
CA ASP A 185 -9.33 0.49 -26.56
C ASP A 185 -8.55 0.51 -25.25
N PHE A 186 -9.08 -0.21 -24.27
CA PHE A 186 -8.44 -0.45 -22.99
C PHE A 186 -7.90 -1.87 -22.95
N THR A 187 -6.65 -2.02 -22.52
CA THR A 187 -6.01 -3.31 -22.23
C THR A 187 -5.51 -3.29 -20.79
N PHE A 188 -5.74 -4.36 -20.05
CA PHE A 188 -5.32 -4.45 -18.65
C PHE A 188 -4.96 -5.88 -18.25
N ASP A 189 -3.75 -6.04 -17.70
CA ASP A 189 -3.36 -7.23 -16.96
C ASP A 189 -3.21 -6.87 -15.47
N SER A 190 -3.92 -7.59 -14.61
CA SER A 190 -3.80 -7.43 -13.16
C SER A 190 -2.37 -7.65 -12.64
N ALA A 191 -1.56 -8.46 -13.33
CA ALA A 191 -0.16 -8.68 -12.98
C ALA A 191 0.70 -7.42 -13.13
N ASP A 192 0.28 -6.46 -13.96
CA ASP A 192 0.98 -5.18 -14.09
C ASP A 192 0.86 -4.31 -12.82
N VAL A 193 -0.22 -4.50 -12.03
CA VAL A 193 -0.38 -3.80 -10.74
C VAL A 193 0.55 -4.38 -9.68
N ASP A 194 0.78 -5.70 -9.70
CA ASP A 194 1.69 -6.37 -8.76
C ASP A 194 3.15 -5.93 -8.95
N GLY A 195 3.51 -5.52 -10.16
CA GLY A 195 4.83 -4.97 -10.50
C GLY A 195 5.01 -3.49 -10.21
N LEU A 196 3.94 -2.80 -9.77
CA LEU A 196 3.96 -1.35 -9.56
C LEU A 196 4.62 -1.00 -8.23
N ASN A 197 5.64 -0.14 -8.25
CA ASN A 197 6.14 0.54 -7.06
C ASN A 197 5.55 1.94 -7.03
N GLY A 198 4.57 2.17 -6.16
CA GLY A 198 3.90 3.45 -6.02
C GLY A 198 4.75 4.55 -5.38
N HIS A 199 6.01 4.28 -4.99
CA HIS A 199 6.90 5.21 -4.27
C HIS A 199 6.18 5.92 -3.11
N GLY A 200 5.44 5.17 -2.32
CA GLY A 200 4.66 5.67 -1.19
C GLY A 200 3.27 6.25 -1.52
N PHE A 201 2.85 6.25 -2.80
CA PHE A 201 1.50 6.68 -3.19
C PHE A 201 0.43 5.69 -2.74
N CYS A 202 0.56 4.46 -3.22
CA CYS A 202 -0.35 3.36 -2.96
C CYS A 202 0.34 2.17 -2.32
N ASP A 203 1.59 2.33 -1.87
CA ASP A 203 2.26 1.35 -1.03
C ASP A 203 2.53 2.05 0.29
N SER A 204 1.65 1.84 1.29
CA SER A 204 2.05 2.17 2.65
C SER A 204 3.28 1.32 2.92
N GLY A 205 4.44 1.95 3.10
CA GLY A 205 5.70 1.24 3.34
C GLY A 205 5.55 0.17 4.42
N PRO A 206 6.44 -0.84 4.46
CA PRO A 206 6.30 -1.97 5.38
C PRO A 206 6.03 -1.44 6.79
N GLU A 207 4.85 -1.79 7.31
CA GLU A 207 4.48 -1.35 8.64
C GLU A 207 5.39 -2.04 9.64
N LEU A 208 6.07 -1.25 10.48
CA LEU A 208 6.86 -1.80 11.57
C LEU A 208 5.88 -2.35 12.62
N LEU A 209 5.71 -3.67 12.66
CA LEU A 209 4.79 -4.33 13.57
C LEU A 209 5.37 -4.57 14.96
N LEU A 210 6.68 -4.76 15.07
CA LEU A 210 7.33 -5.06 16.32
C LEU A 210 8.79 -4.64 16.23
N HIS A 211 9.28 -3.91 17.22
CA HIS A 211 10.69 -3.59 17.35
C HIS A 211 11.11 -3.64 18.82
N LEU A 212 11.80 -4.73 19.16
CA LEU A 212 12.37 -4.95 20.49
C LEU A 212 13.88 -4.69 20.40
N PRO A 213 14.40 -3.58 20.97
CA PRO A 213 15.80 -3.24 20.87
C PRO A 213 16.68 -4.13 21.76
N LEU A 214 16.13 -4.65 22.87
CA LEU A 214 16.80 -5.52 23.83
C LEU A 214 18.11 -4.93 24.37
N ASP A 215 18.12 -3.62 24.64
CA ASP A 215 19.26 -2.83 25.10
C ASP A 215 18.97 -1.99 26.36
N GLU A 216 17.85 -2.23 27.03
CA GLU A 216 17.37 -1.45 28.18
C GLU A 216 18.25 -1.63 29.44
N GLY A 217 18.95 -2.75 29.55
CA GLY A 217 19.97 -3.00 30.57
C GLY A 217 19.48 -3.27 31.98
N THR A 218 18.21 -3.01 32.29
CA THR A 218 17.58 -3.30 33.58
C THR A 218 16.08 -3.54 33.44
N GLY A 219 15.43 -4.03 34.50
CA GLY A 219 13.97 -4.16 34.57
C GLY A 219 13.45 -5.54 34.16
N GLN A 220 12.13 -5.64 34.04
CA GLN A 220 11.37 -6.87 33.74
C GLN A 220 10.55 -6.75 32.46
N THR A 221 10.84 -5.73 31.66
CA THR A 221 10.19 -5.47 30.38
C THR A 221 11.18 -4.98 29.34
N THR A 222 10.91 -5.25 28.06
CA THR A 222 11.53 -4.55 26.92
C THR A 222 10.44 -3.80 26.17
N ALA A 223 10.74 -2.56 25.78
CA ALA A 223 9.78 -1.69 25.13
C ALA A 223 9.65 -2.04 23.65
N ASP A 224 8.42 -2.12 23.16
CA ASP A 224 8.18 -2.13 21.72
C ASP A 224 8.23 -0.70 21.18
N LEU A 225 9.21 -0.44 20.31
CA LEU A 225 9.39 0.85 19.66
C LEU A 225 8.56 1.00 18.39
N SER A 226 7.69 0.03 18.07
CA SER A 226 6.68 0.16 17.03
C SER A 226 5.50 1.04 17.47
N SER A 227 4.59 1.34 16.54
CA SER A 227 3.32 2.04 16.84
C SER A 227 2.32 1.19 17.63
N TYR A 228 2.58 -0.10 17.83
CA TYR A 228 1.64 -1.05 18.42
C TYR A 228 1.80 -1.24 19.93
N ASN A 229 2.87 -0.71 20.53
CA ASN A 229 3.14 -0.79 21.97
C ASN A 229 3.06 -2.23 22.54
N ARG A 230 3.55 -3.21 21.78
CA ARG A 230 3.62 -4.63 22.16
C ARG A 230 4.83 -4.91 23.06
N SER A 231 4.98 -4.10 24.10
CA SER A 231 6.08 -4.23 25.06
C SER A 231 6.03 -5.61 25.73
N VAL A 232 7.18 -6.21 25.97
CA VAL A 232 7.30 -7.61 26.40
C VAL A 232 7.68 -7.68 27.86
N ILE A 233 7.13 -8.67 28.56
CA ILE A 233 7.55 -9.07 29.90
C ILE A 233 8.64 -10.15 29.78
N LEU A 234 9.65 -10.07 30.64
CA LEU A 234 10.67 -11.13 30.74
C LEU A 234 10.04 -12.38 31.37
N GLY A 235 10.25 -13.55 30.76
CA GLY A 235 9.67 -14.79 31.25
C GLY A 235 8.14 -14.77 31.23
N ASN A 236 7.51 -14.92 32.40
CA ASN A 236 6.05 -15.14 32.51
C ASN A 236 5.32 -14.07 33.34
N SER A 237 6.03 -13.15 33.98
CA SER A 237 5.42 -12.16 34.87
C SER A 237 6.34 -10.97 35.11
N ASN A 238 5.80 -9.87 35.67
CA ASN A 238 6.59 -8.72 36.09
C ASN A 238 7.46 -8.97 37.34
N SER A 239 7.48 -10.21 37.85
CA SER A 239 8.30 -10.62 38.99
C SER A 239 9.48 -11.44 38.54
N ILE A 240 10.63 -11.21 39.17
CA ILE A 240 11.88 -11.92 38.87
C ILE A 240 11.73 -13.42 39.16
N ASP A 241 11.88 -14.26 38.15
CA ASP A 241 11.90 -15.71 38.21
C ASP A 241 13.02 -16.32 37.33
N SER A 242 13.25 -17.64 37.47
CA SER A 242 14.35 -18.32 36.76
C SER A 242 14.22 -18.35 35.23
N ARG A 243 13.01 -18.13 34.71
CA ARG A 243 12.67 -18.07 33.29
C ARG A 243 12.88 -16.67 32.70
N ASP A 244 13.37 -15.73 33.49
CA ASP A 244 13.64 -14.39 32.99
C ASP A 244 15.04 -14.35 32.37
N PRO A 245 15.15 -13.91 31.11
CA PRO A 245 16.44 -13.57 30.54
C PRO A 245 17.16 -12.52 31.39
N THR A 246 18.50 -12.50 31.32
CA THR A 246 19.32 -11.60 32.14
C THR A 246 19.96 -10.52 31.29
N TRP A 247 19.84 -9.26 31.72
CA TRP A 247 20.56 -8.14 31.14
C TRP A 247 22.06 -8.26 31.41
N LEU A 248 22.87 -8.14 30.36
CA LEU A 248 24.32 -8.04 30.46
C LEU A 248 24.79 -6.72 29.84
N CYS A 249 25.93 -6.24 30.31
CA CYS A 249 26.59 -5.05 29.77
C CYS A 249 27.87 -5.44 29.02
N GLU A 250 28.17 -4.71 27.95
CA GLU A 250 29.45 -4.69 27.26
C GLU A 250 29.88 -3.24 26.99
N ALA A 251 31.07 -3.03 26.44
CA ALA A 251 31.60 -1.68 26.19
C ALA A 251 30.71 -0.83 25.26
N SER A 252 29.91 -1.48 24.40
CA SER A 252 29.01 -0.87 23.41
C SER A 252 27.58 -0.64 23.88
N GLY A 253 27.18 -1.16 25.05
CA GLY A 253 25.79 -1.06 25.52
C GLY A 253 25.35 -2.28 26.32
N HIS A 254 24.04 -2.53 26.32
CA HIS A 254 23.44 -3.70 26.95
C HIS A 254 22.91 -4.67 25.91
N PHE A 255 22.78 -5.93 26.32
CA PHE A 255 22.12 -6.95 25.53
C PHE A 255 21.44 -7.95 26.46
N MET A 256 20.50 -8.71 25.89
CA MET A 256 19.81 -9.77 26.63
C MET A 256 20.51 -11.12 26.47
N ASN A 257 20.75 -11.80 27.59
CA ASN A 257 21.28 -13.16 27.62
C ASN A 257 20.20 -14.18 27.98
N PHE A 258 20.12 -15.24 27.17
CA PHE A 258 19.12 -16.30 27.30
C PHE A 258 19.77 -17.63 27.70
N ASN A 259 19.19 -18.30 28.70
CA ASN A 259 19.58 -19.63 29.13
C ASN A 259 18.49 -20.67 28.85
N ARG A 260 18.79 -21.58 27.92
CA ARG A 260 17.91 -22.69 27.57
C ARG A 260 17.60 -23.62 28.74
N SER A 261 18.55 -23.90 29.64
CA SER A 261 18.30 -24.86 30.73
C SER A 261 17.22 -24.36 31.70
N SER A 262 17.04 -23.04 31.76
CA SER A 262 16.02 -22.38 32.58
C SER A 262 14.80 -21.97 31.77
N ASN A 263 14.71 -22.40 30.50
CA ASN A 263 13.63 -22.09 29.58
C ASN A 263 13.33 -20.58 29.50
N GLN A 264 14.39 -19.76 29.44
CA GLN A 264 14.25 -18.31 29.40
C GLN A 264 13.71 -17.84 28.05
N HIS A 265 12.75 -16.91 28.08
CA HIS A 265 12.08 -16.40 26.89
C HIS A 265 11.54 -14.99 27.11
N LEU A 266 11.12 -14.39 26.00
CA LEU A 266 10.33 -13.17 25.93
C LEU A 266 8.98 -13.55 25.31
N GLU A 267 7.89 -13.03 25.85
CA GLU A 267 6.56 -13.26 25.31
C GLU A 267 5.87 -11.93 24.94
N VAL A 268 5.63 -11.73 23.65
CA VAL A 268 4.74 -10.68 23.13
C VAL A 268 3.31 -11.19 23.15
N ASP A 269 2.35 -10.28 23.32
CA ASP A 269 0.95 -10.59 23.02
C ASP A 269 0.84 -11.12 21.58
N ALA A 270 0.03 -12.16 21.41
CA ALA A 270 -0.17 -12.77 20.10
C ALA A 270 -0.74 -11.75 19.11
N PHE A 271 -0.15 -11.70 17.92
CA PHE A 271 -0.66 -10.90 16.80
C PHE A 271 -0.56 -11.71 15.51
N THR A 272 -1.40 -11.37 14.53
CA THR A 272 -1.39 -12.00 13.21
C THR A 272 -0.32 -11.30 12.36
N PRO A 273 0.78 -11.98 11.98
CA PRO A 273 1.75 -11.41 11.05
C PRO A 273 1.11 -11.30 9.64
N PRO A 274 1.59 -10.36 8.81
CA PRO A 274 1.12 -10.20 7.43
C PRO A 274 1.52 -11.43 6.60
N SER A 275 0.79 -11.67 5.51
CA SER A 275 1.07 -12.77 4.58
C SER A 275 2.44 -12.66 3.89
N GLN A 276 2.97 -11.44 3.79
CA GLN A 276 4.33 -11.14 3.38
C GLN A 276 4.94 -10.13 4.36
N GLY A 277 6.17 -10.36 4.80
CA GLY A 277 6.84 -9.49 5.73
C GLY A 277 8.33 -9.82 5.83
N THR A 278 9.09 -8.89 6.39
CA THR A 278 10.51 -9.10 6.70
C THR A 278 10.69 -9.11 8.22
N VAL A 279 11.44 -10.09 8.71
CA VAL A 279 11.92 -10.12 10.09
C VAL A 279 13.43 -9.97 10.05
N ALA A 280 13.95 -9.00 10.80
CA ALA A 280 15.37 -8.81 11.02
C ALA A 280 15.68 -8.95 12.51
N PHE A 281 16.75 -9.67 12.84
CA PHE A 281 17.22 -9.84 14.20
C PHE A 281 18.72 -10.08 14.21
N TRP A 282 19.36 -9.73 15.32
CA TRP A 282 20.77 -10.01 15.58
C TRP A 282 20.87 -10.88 16.82
N MET A 283 21.61 -11.98 16.72
CA MET A 283 21.87 -12.86 17.86
C MET A 283 23.31 -13.33 17.85
N ARG A 284 23.88 -13.49 19.05
CA ARG A 284 25.16 -14.16 19.25
C ARG A 284 24.92 -15.45 20.01
N ALA A 285 25.47 -16.54 19.50
CA ALA A 285 25.48 -17.81 20.21
C ALA A 285 26.88 -18.17 20.66
N SER A 286 26.99 -18.73 21.86
CA SER A 286 28.26 -19.21 22.43
C SER A 286 28.83 -20.41 21.70
N SER A 287 27.97 -21.20 21.03
CA SER A 287 28.37 -22.34 20.20
C SER A 287 27.25 -22.69 19.20
N LEU A 288 27.63 -23.29 18.08
CA LEU A 288 26.67 -23.95 17.20
C LEU A 288 26.15 -25.20 17.91
N THR A 289 24.85 -25.40 17.87
CA THR A 289 24.17 -26.46 18.63
C THR A 289 23.84 -27.62 17.70
N ASN A 290 23.99 -28.83 18.23
CA ASN A 290 23.66 -30.06 17.50
C ASN A 290 22.18 -30.47 17.70
N ALA A 291 21.37 -29.59 18.26
CA ALA A 291 19.96 -29.81 18.54
C ALA A 291 19.11 -28.72 17.87
N ARG A 292 17.86 -29.06 17.57
CA ARG A 292 16.90 -28.05 17.10
C ARG A 292 16.68 -27.01 18.20
N GLN A 293 16.79 -25.73 17.84
CA GLN A 293 16.54 -24.61 18.75
C GLN A 293 15.73 -23.54 18.02
N ARG A 294 14.64 -23.09 18.63
CA ARG A 294 13.82 -22.01 18.09
C ARG A 294 14.38 -20.68 18.58
N ILE A 295 14.58 -19.74 17.65
CA ILE A 295 15.04 -18.38 17.94
C ILE A 295 13.81 -17.50 18.20
N PHE A 296 12.81 -17.58 17.32
CA PHE A 296 11.48 -17.01 17.52
C PHE A 296 10.43 -17.84 16.80
N GLY A 297 9.16 -17.74 17.22
CA GLY A 297 8.01 -18.31 16.51
C GLY A 297 7.04 -19.13 17.36
N PHE A 298 5.85 -19.36 16.82
CA PHE A 298 4.71 -19.94 17.55
C PHE A 298 4.63 -21.48 17.45
N GLY A 299 5.54 -22.10 16.70
CA GLY A 299 5.54 -23.56 16.48
C GLY A 299 4.42 -24.04 15.55
N ASP A 300 3.80 -23.12 14.82
CA ASP A 300 2.70 -23.31 13.87
C ASP A 300 3.12 -23.12 12.40
N GLY A 301 4.42 -23.02 12.13
CA GLY A 301 4.99 -22.77 10.81
C GLY A 301 5.63 -21.39 10.65
N TRP A 302 5.34 -20.44 11.55
CA TRP A 302 6.03 -19.14 11.60
C TRP A 302 7.15 -19.17 12.64
N GLU A 303 8.32 -19.68 12.26
CA GLU A 303 9.49 -19.69 13.14
C GLU A 303 10.82 -19.55 12.39
N ALA A 304 11.78 -18.87 13.01
CA ALA A 304 13.20 -19.07 12.69
C ALA A 304 13.80 -20.03 13.72
N ARG A 305 14.44 -21.09 13.24
CA ARG A 305 15.05 -22.11 14.10
C ARG A 305 16.34 -22.63 13.50
N TRP A 306 17.22 -23.09 14.37
CA TRP A 306 18.36 -23.90 13.98
C TRP A 306 17.95 -25.34 13.75
N GLU A 307 18.36 -25.90 12.61
CA GLU A 307 18.20 -27.31 12.30
C GLU A 307 19.43 -28.12 12.70
N ARG A 308 19.22 -29.42 12.96
CA ARG A 308 20.29 -30.31 13.40
C ARG A 308 21.33 -30.50 12.29
N GLY A 309 22.56 -30.08 12.54
CA GLY A 309 23.71 -30.39 11.68
C GLY A 309 23.86 -29.49 10.45
N ASP A 310 23.07 -28.43 10.33
CA ASP A 310 23.21 -27.45 9.26
C ASP A 310 23.80 -26.14 9.78
N ARG A 311 24.62 -25.49 8.97
CA ARG A 311 25.27 -24.19 9.30
C ARG A 311 24.47 -22.99 8.77
N ARG A 312 23.25 -23.21 8.30
CA ARG A 312 22.38 -22.20 7.73
C ARG A 312 21.17 -22.01 8.64
N ILE A 313 20.76 -20.76 8.79
CA ILE A 313 19.47 -20.37 9.40
C ILE A 313 18.40 -20.51 8.32
#